data_AF-Q6Y2N5-F1
#
_entry.id   AF-Q6Y2N5-F1
#
_cell.length_a   1.000
_cell.length_b   1.000
_cell.length_c   1.000
_cell.angle_alpha   90.00
_cell.angle_beta   90.00
_cell.angle_gamma   90.00
#
_symmetry.space_group_name_H-M   'P 1'
#
loop_
_entity.id
_entity.type
_entity.pdbx_description
1 polymer ?
#
loop_
_entity_poly.entity_id
_entity_poly.type
_entity_poly.pdbx_seq_one_letter_code
_entity_poly.pdbx_strand_id
1 'polypeptide(L)'
;KVGAVDLLVAELGLYAVRPDLEGLGIPHLMRVMYPVLQELDVPFGFGTVRHALRQHIARLLGRHGLATIVSGVRVRSTLREVHLDTPPTRIEDVLIVVLPIGRSMSDWPTGTIIDR
;
A
#
# COMPACT_ATOMS: atom_id res chain seq x y z
N LYS A 1 -0.77 -4.69 11.04
CA LYS A 1 -2.11 -4.92 11.64
C LYS A 1 -3.11 -3.88 11.16
N VAL A 2 -4.35 -4.25 10.84
CA VAL A 2 -5.44 -3.31 10.49
C VAL A 2 -6.52 -3.39 11.58
N GLY A 3 -6.63 -2.37 12.43
CA GLY A 3 -7.49 -2.41 13.62
C GLY A 3 -7.11 -3.56 14.55
N ALA A 4 -7.97 -4.58 14.64
CA ALA A 4 -7.73 -5.79 15.45
C ALA A 4 -7.12 -6.96 14.65
N VAL A 5 -7.05 -6.87 13.31
CA VAL A 5 -6.70 -7.98 12.44
C VAL A 5 -5.21 -7.93 12.07
N ASP A 6 -4.48 -8.98 12.42
CA ASP A 6 -3.13 -9.22 11.89
C ASP A 6 -3.24 -9.81 10.48
N LEU A 7 -2.56 -9.18 9.53
CA LEU A 7 -2.70 -9.46 8.11
C LEU A 7 -1.31 -9.54 7.48
N LEU A 8 -0.99 -10.67 6.87
CA LEU A 8 0.18 -10.80 6.01
C LEU A 8 -0.02 -9.95 4.76
N VAL A 9 0.97 -9.13 4.42
CA VAL A 9 0.95 -8.31 3.21
C VAL A 9 2.32 -8.29 2.55
N ALA A 10 2.35 -8.12 1.23
CA ALA A 10 3.56 -7.74 0.52
C ALA A 10 3.69 -6.22 0.54
N GLU A 11 4.71 -5.69 1.19
CA GLU A 11 4.93 -4.25 1.25
C GLU A 11 5.54 -3.71 -0.05
N LEU A 12 4.91 -2.70 -0.63
CA LEU A 12 5.43 -1.91 -1.74
C LEU A 12 6.38 -0.85 -1.19
N GLY A 13 7.64 -1.21 -1.02
CA GLY A 13 8.66 -0.34 -0.40
C GLY A 13 8.96 0.92 -1.21
N LEU A 14 9.54 0.78 -2.41
CA LEU A 14 9.82 1.89 -3.31
C LEU A 14 9.18 1.63 -4.66
N TYR A 15 8.31 2.55 -5.08
CA TYR A 15 7.71 2.56 -6.40
C TYR A 15 7.97 3.91 -7.07
N ALA A 16 8.57 3.88 -8.25
CA ALA A 16 8.84 5.05 -9.05
C ALA A 16 8.84 4.65 -10.53
N VAL A 17 8.35 5.56 -11.38
CA VAL A 17 8.53 5.48 -12.83
C VAL A 17 9.21 6.78 -13.26
N ARG A 18 10.15 6.67 -14.20
CA ARG A 18 10.79 7.84 -14.79
C ARG A 18 9.73 8.72 -15.48
N PRO A 19 9.73 10.05 -15.32
CA PRO A 19 8.67 10.93 -15.82
C PRO A 19 8.35 10.78 -17.32
N ASP A 20 9.37 10.60 -18.16
CA ASP A 20 9.24 10.39 -19.61
C ASP A 20 8.67 9.01 -19.99
N LEU A 21 8.61 8.07 -19.04
CA LEU A 21 7.99 6.74 -19.21
C LEU A 21 6.58 6.68 -18.61
N GLU A 22 6.10 7.76 -17.99
CA GLU A 22 4.74 7.80 -17.47
C GLU A 22 3.72 7.72 -18.61
N GLY A 23 2.62 7.00 -18.36
CA GLY A 23 1.56 6.81 -19.36
C GLY A 23 1.79 5.66 -20.34
N LEU A 24 2.99 5.07 -20.39
CA LEU A 24 3.30 3.91 -21.22
C LEU A 24 2.82 2.56 -20.64
N GLY A 25 1.94 2.60 -19.64
CA GLY A 25 1.41 1.38 -19.02
C GLY A 25 2.38 0.64 -18.09
N ILE A 26 3.56 1.19 -17.78
CA ILE A 26 4.54 0.64 -16.82
C ILE A 26 3.93 0.11 -15.51
N PRO A 27 2.93 0.77 -14.89
CA PRO A 27 2.34 0.25 -13.66
C PRO A 27 1.72 -1.16 -13.81
N HIS A 28 1.29 -1.55 -15.01
CA HIS A 28 0.74 -2.88 -15.28
C HIS A 28 1.80 -3.99 -15.22
N LEU A 29 3.09 -3.67 -15.38
CA LEU A 29 4.18 -4.63 -15.25
C LEU A 29 4.26 -5.22 -13.83
N MET A 30 3.69 -4.54 -12.82
CA MET A 30 3.55 -5.08 -11.47
C MET A 30 2.75 -6.40 -11.43
N ARG A 31 2.00 -6.78 -12.48
CA ARG A 31 1.38 -8.12 -12.55
C ARG A 31 2.39 -9.25 -12.64
N VAL A 32 3.62 -8.99 -13.08
CA VAL A 32 4.65 -10.04 -13.21
C VAL A 32 4.97 -10.70 -11.87
N MET A 33 4.83 -9.96 -10.76
CA MET A 33 5.08 -10.47 -9.42
C MET A 33 3.87 -11.22 -8.82
N TYR A 34 2.68 -11.13 -9.41
CA TYR A 34 1.46 -11.73 -8.82
C TYR A 34 1.56 -13.26 -8.64
N PRO A 35 2.05 -14.05 -9.61
CA PRO A 35 2.13 -15.51 -9.43
C PRO A 35 2.96 -15.90 -8.21
N VAL A 36 4.15 -15.30 -8.06
CA VAL A 36 5.03 -15.55 -6.91
C VAL A 36 4.37 -15.10 -5.60
N LEU A 37 3.70 -13.94 -5.58
CA LEU A 37 3.01 -13.48 -4.39
C LEU A 37 1.82 -14.38 -4.01
N GLN A 38 1.13 -14.97 -5.00
CA GLN A 38 0.08 -15.97 -4.77
C GLN A 38 0.63 -17.29 -4.25
N GLU A 39 1.77 -17.75 -4.76
CA GLU A 39 2.48 -18.95 -4.25
C GLU A 39 2.93 -18.76 -2.80
N LEU A 40 3.27 -17.53 -2.40
CA LEU A 40 3.60 -17.16 -1.02
C LEU A 40 2.36 -16.95 -0.12
N ASP A 41 1.16 -17.25 -0.63
CA ASP A 41 -0.13 -17.06 0.05
C ASP A 41 -0.33 -15.63 0.59
N VAL A 42 0.20 -14.64 -0.13
CA VAL A 42 0.02 -13.24 0.22
C VAL A 42 -1.37 -12.79 -0.24
N PRO A 43 -2.27 -12.35 0.67
CA PRO A 43 -3.62 -11.95 0.28
C PRO A 43 -3.64 -10.58 -0.40
N PHE A 44 -2.78 -9.65 0.05
CA PHE A 44 -2.75 -8.25 -0.40
C PHE A 44 -1.33 -7.70 -0.50
N GLY A 45 -1.12 -6.80 -1.46
CA GLY A 45 -0.03 -5.83 -1.44
C GLY A 45 -0.46 -4.56 -0.69
N PHE A 46 0.48 -3.92 0.00
CA PHE A 46 0.24 -2.71 0.77
C PHE A 46 1.34 -1.68 0.53
N GLY A 47 0.99 -0.41 0.33
CA GLY A 47 1.95 0.66 0.19
C GLY A 47 1.44 1.98 0.74
N THR A 48 2.37 2.81 1.22
CA THR A 48 2.12 4.19 1.63
C THR A 48 2.70 5.15 0.61
N VAL A 49 1.89 6.10 0.15
CA VAL A 49 2.30 7.05 -0.89
C VAL A 49 2.01 8.48 -0.43
N ARG A 50 2.93 9.40 -0.67
CA ARG A 50 2.73 10.82 -0.38
C ARG A 50 1.56 11.38 -1.19
N HIS A 51 0.77 12.28 -0.61
CA HIS A 51 -0.34 12.94 -1.31
C HIS A 51 0.07 13.59 -2.64
N ALA A 52 1.27 14.15 -2.72
CA ALA A 52 1.83 14.74 -3.94
C ALA A 52 1.91 13.76 -5.12
N LEU A 53 1.99 12.45 -4.86
CA LEU A 53 2.09 11.40 -5.87
C LEU A 53 0.72 10.78 -6.22
N ARG A 54 -0.39 11.36 -5.78
CA ARG A 54 -1.74 10.84 -6.06
C ARG A 54 -2.00 10.65 -7.55
N GLN A 55 -1.60 11.62 -8.38
CA GLN A 55 -1.80 11.54 -9.83
C GLN A 55 -0.99 10.40 -10.45
N HIS A 56 0.23 10.18 -9.96
CA HIS A 56 1.09 9.08 -10.40
C HIS A 56 0.44 7.72 -10.10
N ILE A 57 -0.11 7.55 -8.90
CA ILE A 57 -0.80 6.33 -8.48
C ILE A 57 -2.16 6.15 -9.14
N ALA A 58 -2.87 7.23 -9.53
CA ALA A 58 -4.18 7.13 -10.18
C ALA A 58 -4.17 6.20 -11.41
N ARG A 59 -3.02 6.08 -12.08
CA ARG A 59 -2.82 5.17 -13.21
C ARG A 59 -2.88 3.69 -12.83
N LEU A 60 -2.52 3.33 -11.58
CA LEU A 60 -2.73 2.00 -11.01
C LEU A 60 -4.20 1.71 -10.69
N LEU A 61 -5.07 2.72 -10.61
CA LEU A 61 -6.46 2.62 -10.15
C LEU A 61 -7.49 2.59 -11.30
N GLY A 62 -7.05 2.56 -12.56
CA GLY A 62 -7.92 2.68 -13.74
C GLY A 62 -8.94 1.54 -13.91
N ARG A 63 -9.65 1.49 -15.06
CA ARG A 63 -10.72 0.49 -15.35
C ARG A 63 -10.30 -0.99 -15.26
N HIS A 64 -9.00 -1.28 -15.22
CA HIS A 64 -8.41 -2.60 -14.94
C HIS A 64 -7.37 -2.52 -13.80
N GLY A 65 -7.60 -1.60 -12.88
CA GLY A 65 -6.66 -1.14 -11.86
C GLY A 65 -6.18 -2.29 -10.99
N LEU A 66 -4.89 -2.23 -10.65
CA LEU A 66 -4.20 -3.18 -9.80
C LEU A 66 -4.31 -2.85 -8.32
N ALA A 67 -4.83 -1.67 -8.00
CA ALA A 67 -4.82 -1.16 -6.65
C ALA A 67 -6.07 -0.34 -6.35
N THR A 68 -6.31 -0.13 -5.05
CA THR A 68 -7.33 0.75 -4.51
C THR A 68 -6.68 1.72 -3.52
N ILE A 69 -7.04 3.00 -3.58
CA ILE A 69 -6.72 3.94 -2.50
C ILE A 69 -7.76 3.76 -1.39
N VAL A 70 -7.30 3.35 -0.21
CA VAL A 70 -8.15 3.21 0.97
C VAL A 70 -8.17 4.53 1.73
N SER A 71 -9.37 5.09 1.90
CA SER A 71 -9.58 6.39 2.58
C SER A 71 -10.06 6.19 4.01
N GLY A 72 -9.89 7.22 4.86
CA GLY A 72 -10.37 7.20 6.25
C GLY A 72 -9.54 6.31 7.18
N VAL A 73 -8.38 5.83 6.72
CA VAL A 73 -7.46 4.99 7.48
C VAL A 73 -6.15 5.74 7.67
N ARG A 74 -5.61 5.68 8.89
CA ARG A 74 -4.34 6.30 9.26
C ARG A 74 -3.29 5.24 9.52
N VAL A 75 -2.05 5.50 9.12
CA VAL A 75 -0.94 4.57 9.40
C VAL A 75 -0.21 5.05 10.64
N ARG A 76 -0.10 4.21 11.65
CA ARG A 76 0.80 4.38 12.78
C ARG A 76 2.06 3.57 12.51
N SER A 77 3.20 4.24 12.39
CA SER A 77 4.49 3.61 12.16
C SER A 77 5.41 3.81 13.34
N THR A 78 6.24 2.81 13.63
CA THR A 78 7.34 2.94 14.59
C THR A 78 8.38 3.93 14.06
N LEU A 79 8.88 4.81 14.93
CA LEU A 79 9.97 5.72 14.59
C LEU A 79 11.26 4.93 14.43
N ARG A 80 12.03 5.26 13.39
CA ARG A 80 13.34 4.64 13.17
C ARG A 80 14.32 4.90 14.32
N GLU A 81 14.24 6.09 14.91
CA GLU A 81 15.06 6.51 16.04
C GLU A 81 14.15 6.74 17.25
N VAL A 82 14.29 5.87 18.25
CA VAL A 82 13.53 5.96 19.50
C VAL A 82 14.29 6.87 20.45
N HIS A 83 13.63 7.94 20.90
CA HIS A 83 14.15 8.84 21.91
C HIS A 83 13.26 8.76 23.15
N LEU A 84 13.85 8.83 24.35
CA LEU A 84 13.11 8.73 25.61
C LEU A 84 12.06 9.84 25.78
N ASP A 85 12.30 11.00 25.15
CA ASP A 85 11.45 12.18 25.27
C ASP A 85 10.35 12.26 24.21
N THR A 86 10.31 11.33 23.24
CA THR A 86 9.30 11.33 22.17
C THR A 86 8.51 10.03 22.12
N PRO A 87 7.22 10.09 21.73
CA PRO A 87 6.45 8.87 21.50
C PRO A 87 7.16 7.97 20.47
N PRO A 88 7.25 6.65 20.69
CA PRO A 88 8.00 5.73 19.82
C PRO A 88 7.32 5.50 18.45
N THR A 89 6.13 6.07 18.25
CA THR A 89 5.34 5.91 17.02
C THR A 89 4.83 7.27 16.54
N ARG A 90 4.59 7.37 15.24
CA ARG A 90 3.94 8.53 14.62
C ARG A 90 2.77 8.11 13.76
N ILE A 91 1.79 9.00 13.64
CA ILE A 91 0.74 8.88 12.62
C ILE A 91 1.25 9.51 11.33
N GLU A 92 1.26 8.75 10.24
CA GLU A 92 1.68 9.21 8.93
C GLU A 92 0.51 9.81 8.16
N ASP A 93 0.72 10.99 7.57
CA ASP A 93 -0.21 11.62 6.63
C ASP A 93 0.14 11.21 5.19
N VAL A 94 -0.38 10.05 4.78
CA VAL A 94 -0.08 9.39 3.51
C VAL A 94 -1.35 8.76 2.93
N LEU A 95 -1.35 8.58 1.61
CA LEU A 95 -2.32 7.75 0.92
C LEU A 95 -1.96 6.28 1.13
N ILE A 96 -2.97 5.47 1.45
CA ILE A 96 -2.83 4.02 1.55
C ILE A 96 -3.26 3.40 0.24
N VAL A 97 -2.39 2.58 -0.34
CA VAL A 97 -2.61 1.84 -1.58
C VAL A 97 -2.64 0.36 -1.26
N VAL A 98 -3.72 -0.33 -1.63
CA VAL A 98 -3.87 -1.78 -1.43
C VAL A 98 -4.04 -2.46 -2.78
N LEU A 99 -3.30 -3.54 -3.00
CA LEU A 99 -3.38 -4.37 -4.20
C LEU A 99 -4.00 -5.72 -3.83
N PRO A 100 -5.16 -6.12 -4.39
CA PRO A 100 -5.67 -7.47 -4.20
C PRO A 100 -4.79 -8.49 -4.95
N ILE A 101 -4.27 -9.50 -4.25
CA ILE A 101 -3.39 -10.53 -4.83
C ILE A 101 -4.09 -11.89 -4.88
N GLY A 102 -4.34 -12.47 -3.70
CA GLY A 102 -5.04 -13.75 -3.53
C GLY A 102 -6.47 -13.61 -3.00
N ARG A 103 -6.87 -12.40 -2.62
CA ARG A 103 -8.19 -12.08 -2.03
C ARG A 103 -8.83 -10.88 -2.72
N SER A 104 -10.14 -10.76 -2.57
CA SER A 104 -10.89 -9.62 -3.08
C SER A 104 -10.69 -8.40 -2.18
N MET A 105 -10.85 -7.19 -2.71
CA MET A 105 -10.89 -5.97 -1.90
C MET A 105 -12.02 -5.96 -0.85
N SER A 106 -13.08 -6.74 -1.07
CA SER A 106 -14.14 -6.94 -0.06
C SER A 106 -13.65 -7.63 1.22
N ASP A 107 -12.54 -8.37 1.12
CA ASP A 107 -11.97 -9.10 2.25
C ASP A 107 -10.97 -8.24 3.04
N TRP A 108 -10.71 -7.01 2.59
CA TRP A 108 -9.84 -6.08 3.30
C TRP A 108 -10.47 -5.69 4.65
N PRO A 109 -9.71 -5.74 5.78
CA PRO A 109 -10.30 -5.51 7.09
C PRO A 109 -10.87 -4.10 7.29
N THR A 110 -12.00 -4.02 7.99
CA THR A 110 -12.60 -2.76 8.41
C THR A 110 -11.87 -2.22 9.64
N GLY A 111 -10.93 -1.30 9.44
CA GLY A 111 -10.21 -0.63 10.52
C GLY A 111 -9.79 0.77 10.11
N THR A 112 -9.72 1.70 11.07
CA THR A 112 -9.35 3.10 10.84
C THR A 112 -7.89 3.40 11.14
N ILE A 113 -7.16 2.42 11.70
CA ILE A 113 -5.73 2.51 12.02
C ILE A 113 -5.03 1.26 11.49
N ILE A 114 -3.90 1.47 10.80
CA ILE A 114 -2.95 0.43 10.43
C ILE A 114 -1.71 0.62 11.28
N ASP A 115 -1.36 -0.39 12.08
CA ASP A 115 -0.07 -0.42 12.78
C ASP A 115 0.93 -1.21 11.92
N ARG A 116 2.08 -0.58 11.62
CA ARG A 116 3.22 -1.20 10.92
C ARG A 116 4.54 -1.01 11.66
#